data_AF-A0A3P7M0F7-F1
#
_entry.id   AF-A0A3P7M0F7-F1
#
_cell.length_a   1.000
_cell.length_b   1.000
_cell.length_c   1.000
_cell.angle_alpha   90.00
_cell.angle_beta   90.00
_cell.angle_gamma   90.00
#
_symmetry.space_group_name_H-M   'P 1'
#
loop_
_entity.id
_entity.type
_entity.pdbx_description
1 polymer ?
#
loop_
_entity_poly.entity_id
_entity_poly.type
_entity_poly.pdbx_seq_one_letter_code
_entity_poly.pdbx_strand_id
1 'polypeptide(L)'
;MTLNWQGEVNRGDRVKDQSPAKLCKVTAEKLKTSPVYTAFKSLLDNYKAEVGVSEQETPAEKKEQDTFLDALMNSPTIKEVHKYLVSISLALPTPKDFKDLLRKLWFTRYRRGR
;
A
#
# COMPACT_ATOMS: atom_id res chain seq x y z
N MET A 1 15.79 -9.78 5.51
CA MET A 1 15.08 -8.98 6.53
C MET A 1 15.22 -9.74 7.84
N THR A 2 15.56 -9.03 8.92
CA THR A 2 15.74 -9.62 10.24
C THR A 2 14.89 -8.84 11.23
N LEU A 3 14.15 -9.56 12.07
CA LEU A 3 13.31 -9.00 13.13
C LEU A 3 14.07 -8.99 14.44
N ASN A 4 13.90 -7.91 15.20
CA ASN A 4 14.41 -7.71 16.54
C ASN A 4 13.22 -7.52 17.48
N TRP A 5 12.74 -8.62 18.05
CA TRP A 5 11.53 -8.66 18.87
C TRP A 5 11.67 -7.91 20.20
N GLN A 6 12.90 -7.76 20.71
CA GLN A 6 13.21 -7.06 21.97
C GLN A 6 12.43 -7.63 23.17
N GLY A 7 12.14 -6.82 24.19
CA GLY A 7 11.45 -7.25 25.40
C GLY A 7 9.93 -7.26 25.26
N GLU A 8 9.29 -8.19 25.97
CA GLU A 8 7.83 -8.26 26.10
C GLU A 8 7.32 -7.12 27.01
N VAL A 9 6.27 -6.43 26.57
CA VAL A 9 5.66 -5.33 27.33
C VAL A 9 4.58 -5.90 28.26
N ASN A 10 4.83 -5.87 29.57
CA ASN A 10 3.82 -6.19 30.57
C ASN A 10 2.85 -5.02 30.77
N ARG A 11 1.53 -5.30 30.80
CA ARG A 11 0.46 -4.27 30.89
C ARG A 11 0.64 -3.27 32.05
N GLY A 12 1.27 -3.69 33.14
CA GLY A 12 1.50 -2.87 34.34
C GLY A 12 2.73 -1.96 34.28
N ASP A 13 3.64 -2.17 33.33
CA ASP A 13 4.95 -1.52 33.30
C ASP A 13 5.05 -0.57 32.10
N ARG A 14 4.32 0.56 32.20
CA ARG A 14 4.19 1.58 31.14
C ARG A 14 5.31 2.62 31.12
N VAL A 15 6.22 2.56 32.09
CA VAL A 15 7.20 3.62 32.34
C VAL A 15 8.55 3.30 31.70
N LYS A 16 8.87 2.02 31.50
CA LYS A 16 10.16 1.57 30.96
C LYS A 16 10.01 1.08 29.52
N ASP A 17 10.76 1.68 28.59
CA ASP A 17 10.86 1.19 27.22
C ASP A 17 11.62 -0.15 27.20
N GLN A 18 10.90 -1.21 26.84
CA GLN A 18 11.43 -2.58 26.71
C GLN A 18 11.93 -2.88 25.28
N SER A 19 11.79 -1.91 24.36
CA SER A 19 12.05 -2.07 22.93
C SER A 19 12.72 -0.84 22.27
N PRO A 20 13.82 -0.31 22.82
CA PRO A 20 14.42 0.95 22.35
C PRO A 20 15.06 0.89 20.95
N ALA A 21 15.34 -0.30 20.43
CA ALA A 21 15.92 -0.50 19.11
C ALA A 21 14.85 -0.65 18.01
N LYS A 22 15.28 -0.59 16.75
CA LYS A 22 14.40 -0.79 15.60
C LYS A 22 13.93 -2.25 15.52
N LEU A 23 12.63 -2.46 15.29
CA LEU A 23 12.01 -3.79 15.12
C LEU A 23 12.56 -4.53 13.89
N CYS A 24 12.80 -3.84 12.78
CA CYS A 24 13.18 -4.48 11.52
C CYS A 24 14.53 -3.94 11.02
N LYS A 25 15.42 -4.85 10.64
CA LYS A 25 16.55 -4.56 9.74
C LYS A 25 16.22 -5.10 8.35
N VAL A 26 15.98 -4.18 7.42
CA VAL A 26 15.55 -4.51 6.06
C VAL A 26 16.72 -4.30 5.10
N THR A 27 17.02 -5.32 4.29
CA THR A 27 17.99 -5.21 3.21
C THR A 27 17.32 -4.46 2.05
N ALA A 28 17.60 -3.16 1.92
CA ALA A 28 16.91 -2.29 0.97
C ALA A 28 17.15 -2.67 -0.50
N GLU A 29 18.23 -3.38 -0.81
CA GLU A 29 18.62 -3.72 -2.18
C GLU A 29 17.56 -4.54 -2.92
N LYS A 30 17.01 -5.57 -2.27
CA LYS A 30 15.93 -6.41 -2.85
C LYS A 30 14.61 -5.67 -3.03
N LEU A 31 14.41 -4.58 -2.29
CA LEU A 31 13.21 -3.76 -2.39
C LEU A 31 13.30 -2.75 -3.52
N LYS A 32 14.50 -2.21 -3.77
CA LYS A 32 14.75 -1.29 -4.88
C LYS A 32 14.60 -1.92 -6.26
N THR A 33 14.77 -3.25 -6.38
CA THR A 33 14.61 -3.97 -7.65
C THR A 33 13.15 -4.24 -8.01
N SER A 34 12.21 -4.14 -7.07
CA SER A 34 10.80 -4.37 -7.35
C SER A 34 10.14 -3.10 -7.87
N PRO A 35 9.64 -3.07 -9.12
CA PRO A 35 8.97 -1.89 -9.67
C PRO A 35 7.69 -1.56 -8.90
N VAL A 36 6.98 -2.59 -8.41
CA VAL A 36 5.77 -2.43 -7.59
C VAL A 36 6.11 -1.77 -6.26
N TYR A 37 7.19 -2.21 -5.61
CA TYR A 37 7.59 -1.62 -4.32
C TYR A 37 8.04 -0.17 -4.48
N THR A 38 8.81 0.13 -5.52
CA THR A 38 9.27 1.49 -5.80
C THR A 38 8.09 2.42 -6.04
N ALA A 39 7.12 2.02 -6.87
CA ALA A 39 5.91 2.79 -7.11
C ALA A 39 5.04 2.93 -5.84
N PHE A 40 4.93 1.86 -5.05
CA PHE A 40 4.22 1.90 -3.76
C PHE A 40 4.86 2.86 -2.77
N LYS A 41 6.20 2.90 -2.70
CA LYS A 41 6.93 3.81 -1.82
C LYS A 41 6.65 5.27 -2.19
N SER A 42 6.65 5.61 -3.48
CA SER A 42 6.30 6.97 -3.94
C SER A 42 4.91 7.39 -3.45
N LEU A 43 3.93 6.48 -3.47
CA LEU A 43 2.59 6.78 -2.94
C LEU A 43 2.58 7.13 -1.45
N LEU A 44 3.45 6.49 -0.64
CA LEU A 44 3.51 6.72 0.80
C LEU A 44 4.06 8.10 1.14
N ASP A 45 4.97 8.63 0.32
CA ASP A 45 5.58 9.94 0.53
C ASP A 45 4.54 11.09 0.37
N ASN A 46 3.41 10.82 -0.28
CA ASN A 46 2.29 11.78 -0.42
C ASN A 46 1.39 11.87 0.83
N TYR A 47 1.49 10.92 1.77
CA TYR A 47 0.59 10.88 2.91
C TYR A 47 0.94 11.98 3.92
N LYS A 48 0.02 12.93 4.12
CA LYS A 48 0.14 13.98 5.14
C LYS A 48 -0.65 13.58 6.37
N ALA A 49 -0.02 13.62 7.54
CA ALA A 49 -0.68 13.33 8.82
C ALA A 49 -1.62 14.46 9.29
N GLU A 50 -1.62 15.60 8.61
CA GLU A 50 -2.49 16.75 8.92
C GLU A 50 -3.95 16.39 8.66
N VAL A 51 -4.78 16.51 9.70
CA VAL A 51 -6.23 16.30 9.62
C VAL A 51 -6.94 17.66 9.52
N GLY A 52 -8.11 17.69 8.86
CA GLY A 52 -8.95 18.90 8.78
C GLY A 52 -8.73 19.80 7.56
N VAL A 53 -7.75 19.49 6.71
CA VAL A 53 -7.59 20.11 5.40
C VAL A 53 -8.29 19.26 4.35
N SER A 54 -8.97 19.89 3.39
CA SER A 54 -9.53 19.19 2.24
C SER A 54 -8.38 18.57 1.44
N GLU A 55 -8.31 17.24 1.40
CA GLU A 55 -7.32 16.54 0.59
C GLU A 55 -7.53 16.93 -0.88
N GLN A 56 -6.54 17.59 -1.49
CA GLN A 56 -6.53 17.86 -2.93
C GLN A 56 -5.58 16.88 -3.59
N GLU A 57 -6.08 16.13 -4.56
CA GLU A 57 -5.26 15.20 -5.32
C GLU A 57 -4.52 15.98 -6.41
N THR A 58 -3.20 16.00 -6.35
CA THR A 58 -2.41 16.70 -7.37
C THR A 58 -2.34 15.85 -8.65
N PRO A 59 -2.12 16.47 -9.83
CA PRO A 59 -1.87 15.72 -11.06
C PRO A 59 -0.66 14.77 -10.94
N ALA A 60 0.33 15.12 -10.11
CA ALA A 60 1.47 14.27 -9.82
C ALA A 60 1.06 13.01 -9.04
N GLU A 61 0.27 13.16 -7.97
CA GLU A 61 -0.25 12.03 -7.18
C GLU A 61 -1.07 11.07 -8.04
N LYS A 62 -1.92 11.58 -8.93
CA LYS A 62 -2.66 10.74 -9.89
C LYS A 62 -1.72 9.94 -10.79
N LYS A 63 -0.66 10.57 -11.29
CA LYS A 63 0.34 9.87 -12.13
C LYS A 63 1.07 8.78 -11.35
N GLU A 64 1.33 8.99 -10.06
CA GLU A 64 1.95 7.98 -9.20
C GLU A 64 1.00 6.81 -8.94
N GLN A 65 -0.30 7.07 -8.72
CA GLN A 65 -1.33 6.03 -8.63
C GLN A 65 -1.38 5.18 -9.90
N ASP A 66 -1.36 5.82 -11.07
CA ASP A 66 -1.34 5.12 -12.37
C ASP A 66 -0.11 4.22 -12.48
N THR A 67 1.06 4.76 -12.15
CA THR A 67 2.34 4.05 -12.20
C THR A 67 2.33 2.82 -11.28
N PHE A 68 1.78 2.97 -10.07
CA PHE A 68 1.63 1.86 -9.13
C PHE A 68 0.67 0.78 -9.65
N LEU A 69 -0.50 1.18 -10.14
CA LEU A 69 -1.48 0.24 -10.69
C LEU A 69 -0.92 -0.49 -11.91
N ASP A 70 -0.20 0.19 -12.80
CA ASP A 70 0.44 -0.45 -13.96
C ASP A 70 1.53 -1.46 -13.55
N ALA A 71 2.37 -1.10 -12.58
CA ALA A 71 3.36 -2.02 -12.04
C ALA A 71 2.68 -3.24 -11.40
N LEU A 72 1.60 -3.02 -10.66
CA LEU A 72 0.86 -4.08 -9.97
C LEU A 72 0.17 -5.02 -10.96
N MET A 73 -0.51 -4.50 -11.98
CA MET A 73 -1.17 -5.24 -13.07
C MET A 73 -0.20 -6.16 -13.83
N ASN A 74 1.07 -5.77 -13.91
CA ASN A 74 2.11 -6.58 -14.53
C ASN A 74 2.61 -7.74 -13.64
N SER A 75 2.36 -7.69 -12.33
CA SER A 75 2.82 -8.71 -11.38
C SER A 75 2.09 -10.05 -11.59
N PRO A 76 2.78 -11.20 -11.47
CA PRO A 76 2.15 -12.52 -11.56
C PRO A 76 1.02 -12.69 -10.54
N THR A 77 1.23 -12.22 -9.31
CA THR A 77 0.26 -12.33 -8.22
C THR A 77 -1.07 -11.69 -8.57
N ILE A 78 -1.08 -10.47 -9.10
CA ILE A 78 -2.35 -9.81 -9.42
C ILE A 78 -3.03 -10.40 -10.65
N LYS A 79 -2.26 -10.98 -11.58
CA LYS A 79 -2.84 -11.71 -12.72
C LYS A 79 -3.60 -12.94 -12.25
N GLU A 80 -3.09 -13.66 -11.25
CA GLU A 80 -3.83 -14.78 -10.65
C GLU A 80 -5.05 -14.31 -9.86
N VAL A 81 -4.95 -13.20 -9.11
CA VAL A 81 -6.11 -12.59 -8.44
C VAL A 81 -7.18 -12.19 -9.45
N HIS A 82 -6.79 -11.58 -10.58
CA HIS A 82 -7.73 -11.18 -11.64
C HIS A 82 -8.44 -12.40 -12.22
N LYS A 83 -7.69 -13.46 -12.58
CA LYS A 83 -8.27 -14.72 -13.07
C LYS A 83 -9.29 -15.32 -12.09
N TYR A 84 -8.94 -15.33 -10.80
CA TYR A 84 -9.83 -15.83 -9.76
C TYR A 84 -11.09 -14.98 -9.62
N LEU A 85 -10.97 -13.65 -9.61
CA LEU A 85 -12.14 -12.76 -9.50
C LEU A 85 -13.05 -12.85 -10.71
N VAL A 86 -12.50 -13.10 -11.90
CA VAL A 86 -13.28 -13.38 -13.12
C VAL A 86 -14.02 -14.70 -13.00
N SER A 87 -13.39 -15.76 -12.47
CA SER A 87 -14.05 -17.07 -12.34
C SER A 87 -15.25 -17.05 -11.40
N ILE A 88 -15.23 -16.17 -10.40
CA ILE A 88 -16.36 -15.95 -9.47
C ILE A 88 -17.26 -14.77 -9.88
N SER A 89 -17.10 -14.22 -11.09
CA SER A 89 -17.92 -13.14 -11.65
C SER A 89 -17.93 -11.84 -10.81
N LEU A 90 -16.86 -11.56 -10.08
CA LEU A 90 -16.67 -10.32 -9.31
C LEU A 90 -15.80 -9.28 -10.03
N ALA A 91 -15.13 -9.67 -11.12
CA ALA A 91 -14.37 -8.76 -11.97
C ALA A 91 -14.66 -9.02 -13.45
N LEU A 92 -14.56 -7.96 -14.26
CA LEU A 92 -14.62 -8.07 -15.71
C LEU A 92 -13.32 -8.69 -16.24
N PRO A 93 -13.38 -9.45 -17.36
CA PRO A 93 -12.23 -10.14 -17.92
C PRO A 93 -11.19 -9.19 -18.53
N THR A 94 -11.57 -7.95 -18.84
CA THR A 94 -10.67 -6.96 -19.42
C THR A 94 -9.68 -6.44 -18.38
N PRO A 95 -8.35 -6.46 -18.65
CA PRO A 95 -7.36 -5.91 -17.73
C PRO A 95 -7.56 -4.42 -17.43
N LYS A 96 -8.03 -3.65 -18.41
CA LYS A 96 -8.35 -2.22 -18.24
C LYS A 96 -9.47 -2.03 -17.22
N ASP A 97 -10.56 -2.77 -17.36
CA ASP A 97 -11.70 -2.69 -16.45
C ASP A 97 -11.30 -3.12 -15.03
N PHE A 98 -10.42 -4.11 -14.91
CA PHE A 98 -9.88 -4.52 -13.61
C PHE A 98 -8.97 -3.44 -12.99
N LYS A 99 -8.12 -2.78 -13.78
CA LYS A 99 -7.34 -1.62 -13.32
C LYS A 99 -8.25 -0.49 -12.83
N ASP A 100 -9.32 -0.19 -13.55
CA ASP A 100 -10.29 0.84 -13.19
C ASP A 100 -11.08 0.45 -11.92
N LEU A 101 -11.40 -0.84 -11.75
CA LEU A 101 -11.98 -1.37 -10.52
C LEU A 101 -11.04 -1.17 -9.32
N LEU A 102 -9.76 -1.53 -9.44
CA LEU A 102 -8.77 -1.33 -8.38
C LEU A 102 -8.57 0.15 -8.06
N ARG A 103 -8.50 1.00 -9.08
CA ARG A 103 -8.43 2.46 -8.90
C ARG A 103 -9.62 2.95 -8.08
N LYS A 104 -10.82 2.54 -8.48
CA LYS A 104 -12.04 2.95 -7.80
C LYS A 104 -12.05 2.48 -6.34
N LEU A 105 -11.61 1.26 -6.08
CA LEU A 105 -11.63 0.68 -4.74
C LEU A 105 -10.61 1.32 -3.78
N TRP A 106 -9.39 1.60 -4.26
CA TRP A 106 -8.30 2.04 -3.37
C TRP A 106 -8.06 3.54 -3.34
N PHE A 107 -8.31 4.24 -4.45
CA PHE A 107 -7.98 5.66 -4.59
C PHE A 107 -9.21 6.57 -4.68
N THR A 108 -10.43 6.03 -4.75
CA THR A 108 -11.62 6.88 -4.62
C THR A 108 -11.75 7.36 -3.19
N ARG A 109 -11.66 8.68 -3.01
CA ARG A 109 -11.99 9.31 -1.73
C ARG A 109 -13.46 9.09 -1.41
N TYR A 110 -13.70 8.66 -0.18
CA TYR A 110 -15.04 8.47 0.36
C TYR A 110 -15.17 9.35 1.60
N ARG A 111 -16.18 10.22 1.60
CA ARG A 111 -16.54 11.00 2.78
C ARG A 111 -17.25 10.08 3.77
N ARG A 112 -16.60 9.79 4.88
CA ARG A 112 -17.25 9.16 6.04
C ARG A 112 -18.24 10.17 6.63
N GLY A 113 -19.51 10.08 6.24
CA GLY A 113 -20.60 10.78 6.91
C GLY A 113 -20.76 10.24 8.33
N ARG A 114 -21.03 11.13 9.29
CA ARG A 114 -21.72 10.76 10.53
C ARG A 114 -23.21 10.87 10.28
#